data_AF-A0A8R2H6Z7-F1
#
_entry.id   AF-A0A8R2H6Z7-F1
#
_cell.length_a   1.000
_cell.length_b   1.000
_cell.length_c   1.000
_cell.angle_alpha   90.00
_cell.angle_beta   90.00
_cell.angle_gamma   90.00
#
_symmetry.space_group_name_H-M   'P 1'
#
loop_
_entity.id
_entity.type
_entity.pdbx_description
1 polymer ?
#
loop_
_entity_poly.entity_id
_entity_poly.type
_entity_poly.pdbx_seq_one_letter_code
_entity_poly.pdbx_strand_id
1 'polypeptide(L)'
;MSVKLLNYPITKKMLFCMLTIFIFSYDITSGSDSYDDYNEVFEDNIDNFYDIDIYHENYAQYQTANHVFYWLYTRDDTDGQMLNRSEPHMIESTTYDPENPIKVIVHGWLGSTQEKSGVCSYNVKSYFEVGNYNVICVDWKQYSTDLSYAVAKKRSKYIALDIVKVLLRITNNMTMGCYDTMHVIGHSMGAHIAGHVGKNLPGLDRITGLDPAKPMYEKSGPDDRLDMNDANYVDVMHTNAGQNGLNKSIGHMDYYPNGGSKQPGCVERSDKPGACSHCRSYHYYSHSIWSRDDYVAYRCPSWADFQADRCVNASKNLMGEFADRTKDDGVYFLEACVQD
;
A
#
# COMPACT_ATOMS: atom_id res chain seq x y z
N MET A 1 -49.07 -8.17 -46.70
CA MET A 1 -48.20 -7.08 -46.18
C MET A 1 -48.83 -6.54 -44.91
N SER A 2 -48.42 -7.06 -43.74
CA SER A 2 -48.60 -6.50 -42.37
C SER A 2 -48.36 -7.58 -41.31
N VAL A 3 -47.36 -7.31 -40.45
CA VAL A 3 -47.24 -7.54 -38.99
C VAL A 3 -47.71 -8.88 -38.38
N LYS A 4 -46.81 -9.59 -37.67
CA LYS A 4 -46.84 -9.73 -36.19
C LYS A 4 -45.73 -10.64 -35.63
N LEU A 5 -45.02 -10.08 -34.63
CA LEU A 5 -44.13 -10.73 -33.68
C LEU A 5 -44.85 -11.75 -32.81
N LEU A 6 -44.17 -12.86 -32.48
CA LEU A 6 -44.45 -13.69 -31.30
C LEU A 6 -43.12 -14.23 -30.74
N ASN A 7 -42.78 -13.77 -29.54
CA ASN A 7 -41.74 -14.32 -28.65
C ASN A 7 -42.35 -15.43 -27.79
N TYR A 8 -41.61 -16.52 -27.53
CA TYR A 8 -41.75 -17.43 -26.38
C TYR A 8 -40.44 -18.27 -26.22
N PRO A 9 -40.17 -18.92 -25.07
CA PRO A 9 -38.93 -18.75 -24.31
C PRO A 9 -38.10 -20.04 -24.18
N ILE A 10 -36.85 -19.91 -23.74
CA ILE A 10 -36.01 -21.07 -23.39
C ILE A 10 -35.91 -21.20 -21.87
N THR A 11 -36.29 -22.39 -21.40
CA THR A 11 -36.41 -22.86 -20.03
C THR A 11 -35.05 -23.13 -19.36
N LYS A 12 -34.89 -22.71 -18.09
CA LYS A 12 -33.83 -23.20 -17.16
C LYS A 12 -34.44 -24.16 -16.12
N LYS A 13 -33.81 -25.32 -15.95
CA LYS A 13 -33.93 -26.30 -14.85
C LYS A 13 -32.48 -26.77 -14.60
N MET A 14 -31.84 -26.58 -13.45
CA MET A 14 -31.86 -27.34 -12.18
C MET A 14 -30.65 -26.80 -11.36
N LEU A 15 -30.50 -26.84 -10.03
CA LEU A 15 -31.31 -27.19 -8.85
C LEU A 15 -30.45 -26.82 -7.59
N PHE A 16 -31.07 -26.18 -6.59
CA PHE A 16 -30.85 -26.18 -5.12
C PHE A 16 -29.45 -26.14 -4.47
N CYS A 17 -29.24 -25.27 -3.48
CA CYS A 17 -29.68 -25.45 -2.08
C CYS A 17 -29.23 -24.26 -1.20
N MET A 18 -30.17 -23.50 -0.60
CA MET A 18 -29.92 -22.75 0.64
C MET A 18 -31.21 -22.76 1.47
N LEU A 19 -31.10 -23.32 2.67
CA LEU A 19 -32.15 -23.39 3.68
C LEU A 19 -32.23 -22.07 4.44
N THR A 20 -33.43 -21.50 4.44
CA THR A 20 -33.90 -20.44 5.33
C THR A 20 -34.27 -21.00 6.70
N ILE A 21 -33.97 -20.27 7.77
CA ILE A 21 -34.72 -20.35 9.05
C ILE A 21 -35.12 -18.92 9.42
N PHE A 22 -36.43 -18.70 9.52
CA PHE A 22 -37.10 -17.53 10.11
C PHE A 22 -37.87 -18.04 11.33
N ILE A 23 -37.73 -17.44 12.52
CA ILE A 23 -38.79 -17.42 13.54
C ILE A 23 -38.75 -16.09 14.33
N PHE A 24 -39.82 -15.32 14.10
CA PHE A 24 -40.66 -14.46 14.96
C PHE A 24 -40.12 -13.30 15.82
N SER A 25 -40.82 -12.19 15.58
CA SER A 25 -40.89 -10.90 16.24
C SER A 25 -41.48 -10.96 17.66
N TYR A 26 -41.03 -10.03 18.52
CA TYR A 26 -41.85 -9.44 19.58
C TYR A 26 -41.51 -7.95 19.69
N ASP A 27 -42.52 -7.09 19.52
CA ASP A 27 -42.50 -5.67 19.88
C ASP A 27 -42.80 -5.50 21.37
N ILE A 28 -41.99 -4.72 22.09
CA ILE A 28 -42.42 -3.95 23.27
C ILE A 28 -41.79 -2.55 23.20
N THR A 29 -42.63 -1.57 23.52
CA THR A 29 -42.56 -0.12 23.31
C THR A 29 -41.66 0.66 24.27
N SER A 30 -41.15 1.78 23.74
CA SER A 30 -40.94 3.12 24.34
C SER A 30 -39.99 3.29 25.54
N GLY A 31 -38.95 4.11 25.31
CA GLY A 31 -38.21 4.84 26.33
C GLY A 31 -37.11 5.67 25.67
N SER A 32 -37.13 6.97 25.88
CA SER A 32 -36.05 7.89 25.52
C SER A 32 -34.71 7.43 26.11
N ASP A 33 -33.59 7.79 25.47
CA ASP A 33 -32.54 8.59 26.12
C ASP A 33 -31.28 8.76 25.26
N SER A 34 -30.74 9.98 25.41
CA SER A 34 -29.34 10.43 25.34
C SER A 34 -28.33 9.79 24.39
N TYR A 35 -27.76 10.67 23.56
CA TYR A 35 -26.35 10.64 23.14
C TYR A 35 -25.42 10.39 24.35
N ASP A 36 -24.30 9.72 24.07
CA ASP A 36 -23.21 9.31 24.98
C ASP A 36 -23.33 7.86 25.48
N ASP A 37 -22.71 6.93 24.75
CA ASP A 37 -21.78 5.93 25.30
C ASP A 37 -21.33 4.92 24.21
N TYR A 38 -20.15 5.15 23.63
CA TYR A 38 -19.40 4.15 22.85
C TYR A 38 -17.89 4.23 23.14
N ASN A 39 -17.53 4.69 24.35
CA ASN A 39 -16.12 4.81 24.78
C ASN A 39 -15.75 3.87 25.94
N GLU A 40 -16.63 2.98 26.40
CA GLU A 40 -16.36 2.06 27.53
C GLU A 40 -16.22 0.57 27.13
N VAL A 41 -15.54 0.24 26.03
CA VAL A 41 -15.16 -1.18 25.74
C VAL A 41 -13.70 -1.34 25.33
N PHE A 42 -12.80 -0.44 25.75
CA PHE A 42 -11.38 -0.54 25.42
C PHE A 42 -10.38 -0.50 26.58
N GLU A 43 -10.80 -0.57 27.84
CA GLU A 43 -9.83 -0.54 28.96
C GLU A 43 -9.93 -1.63 30.04
N ASP A 44 -10.93 -2.50 30.07
CA ASP A 44 -10.98 -3.57 31.08
C ASP A 44 -11.02 -4.97 30.45
N ASN A 45 -9.83 -5.53 30.18
CA ASN A 45 -9.51 -6.97 30.26
C ASN A 45 -8.02 -7.20 29.96
N ILE A 46 -7.16 -6.46 30.68
CA ILE A 46 -5.78 -6.85 30.91
C ILE A 46 -5.85 -7.77 32.14
N ASP A 47 -5.28 -8.97 32.04
CA ASP A 47 -5.24 -10.02 33.07
C ASP A 47 -6.46 -10.96 33.16
N ASN A 48 -6.64 -11.82 32.14
CA ASN A 48 -6.93 -13.27 32.29
C ASN A 48 -7.41 -13.90 30.97
N PHE A 49 -6.51 -14.04 30.00
CA PHE A 49 -6.65 -15.08 28.98
C PHE A 49 -5.47 -16.04 29.12
N TYR A 50 -5.60 -16.94 30.09
CA TYR A 50 -4.76 -18.12 30.22
C TYR A 50 -4.72 -18.87 28.88
N ASP A 51 -3.51 -19.04 28.34
CA ASP A 51 -3.06 -20.20 27.56
C ASP A 51 -4.12 -20.91 26.70
N ILE A 52 -4.77 -20.17 25.80
CA ILE A 52 -5.45 -20.79 24.66
C ILE A 52 -4.42 -20.94 23.54
N ASP A 53 -3.70 -22.05 23.60
CA ASP A 53 -3.01 -22.75 22.50
C ASP A 53 -2.39 -21.90 21.39
N ILE A 54 -1.52 -20.94 21.76
CA ILE A 54 -0.66 -20.17 20.84
C ILE A 54 0.41 -21.06 20.17
N TYR A 55 0.50 -22.35 20.53
CA TYR A 55 1.48 -23.29 19.98
C TYR A 55 0.96 -24.14 18.81
N HIS A 56 -0.35 -24.16 18.51
CA HIS A 56 -0.92 -25.15 17.58
C HIS A 56 -1.56 -24.64 16.27
N GLU A 57 -1.67 -23.33 16.03
CA GLU A 57 -2.08 -22.82 14.71
C GLU A 57 -0.87 -22.47 13.81
N ASN A 58 -0.44 -23.45 13.02
CA ASN A 58 0.32 -23.32 11.76
C ASN A 58 1.73 -22.70 11.80
N TYR A 59 2.60 -23.23 12.66
CA TYR A 59 4.06 -23.16 12.43
C TYR A 59 4.52 -24.03 11.23
N ALA A 60 3.68 -24.97 10.78
CA ALA A 60 3.92 -25.74 9.57
C ALA A 60 3.45 -24.96 8.32
N GLN A 61 4.40 -24.31 7.65
CA GLN A 61 4.37 -24.00 6.21
C GLN A 61 3.18 -23.19 5.67
N TYR A 62 3.04 -21.94 6.08
CA TYR A 62 2.94 -20.94 5.01
C TYR A 62 4.35 -20.79 4.43
N GLN A 63 4.72 -21.64 3.48
CA GLN A 63 5.92 -21.38 2.69
C GLN A 63 5.62 -20.09 1.94
N THR A 64 6.16 -18.95 2.38
CA THR A 64 5.95 -17.64 1.73
C THR A 64 6.16 -17.72 0.21
N ALA A 65 7.05 -18.64 -0.21
CA ALA A 65 7.28 -19.07 -1.57
C ALA A 65 6.01 -19.36 -2.41
N ASN A 66 5.00 -19.96 -1.79
CA ASN A 66 3.77 -20.46 -2.43
C ASN A 66 2.58 -19.50 -2.32
N HIS A 67 2.75 -18.40 -1.56
CA HIS A 67 1.66 -17.49 -1.20
C HIS A 67 1.98 -16.02 -1.54
N VAL A 68 3.21 -15.75 -1.99
CA VAL A 68 3.65 -14.45 -2.51
C VAL A 68 4.10 -14.61 -3.95
N PHE A 69 3.43 -13.88 -4.84
CA PHE A 69 3.67 -13.90 -6.28
C PHE A 69 4.30 -12.58 -6.73
N TYR A 70 5.09 -12.65 -7.79
CA TYR A 70 5.84 -11.50 -8.31
C TYR A 70 5.49 -11.36 -9.79
N TRP A 71 4.99 -10.20 -10.16
CA TRP A 71 4.60 -9.88 -11.52
C TRP A 71 5.55 -8.82 -12.06
N LEU A 72 6.29 -9.17 -13.12
CA LEU A 72 7.13 -8.24 -13.84
C LEU A 72 6.32 -7.57 -14.94
N TYR A 73 6.40 -6.25 -15.00
CA TYR A 73 5.84 -5.41 -16.05
C TYR A 73 6.96 -4.61 -16.68
N THR A 74 6.98 -4.59 -18.01
CA THR A 74 7.88 -3.77 -18.82
C THR A 74 7.07 -3.14 -19.97
N ARG A 75 7.65 -2.21 -20.72
CA ARG A 75 6.96 -1.63 -21.89
C ARG A 75 6.76 -2.63 -23.03
N ASP A 76 7.55 -3.71 -23.05
CA ASP A 76 7.46 -4.75 -24.06
C ASP A 76 6.39 -5.81 -23.74
N ASP A 77 6.03 -5.96 -22.46
CA ASP A 77 4.91 -6.78 -21.99
C ASP A 77 4.09 -6.07 -20.90
N THR A 78 2.99 -5.45 -21.33
CA THR A 78 2.12 -4.66 -20.45
C THR A 78 1.08 -5.50 -19.70
N ASP A 79 0.87 -6.76 -20.09
CA ASP A 79 -0.09 -7.67 -19.44
C ASP A 79 0.53 -8.33 -18.19
N GLY A 80 1.86 -8.31 -18.09
CA GLY A 80 2.61 -8.72 -16.92
C GLY A 80 2.99 -10.20 -16.96
N GLN A 81 4.22 -10.47 -16.53
CA GLN A 81 4.84 -11.79 -16.55
C GLN A 81 5.03 -12.28 -15.11
N MET A 82 4.32 -13.34 -14.73
CA MET A 82 4.50 -13.96 -13.42
C MET A 82 5.87 -14.64 -13.36
N LEU A 83 6.71 -14.23 -12.41
CA LEU A 83 8.05 -14.79 -12.25
C LEU A 83 7.95 -16.21 -11.66
N ASN A 84 8.41 -17.21 -12.42
CA ASN A 84 8.41 -18.61 -11.97
C ASN A 84 9.59 -18.85 -11.02
N ARG A 85 9.32 -18.77 -9.73
CA ARG A 85 10.32 -18.87 -8.66
C ARG A 85 10.99 -20.24 -8.56
N SER A 86 10.39 -21.29 -9.13
CA SER A 86 10.99 -22.63 -9.20
C SER A 86 12.11 -22.70 -10.22
N GLU A 87 12.17 -21.77 -11.19
CA GLU A 87 13.22 -21.72 -12.21
C GLU A 87 14.41 -20.90 -11.71
N PRO A 88 15.63 -21.46 -11.67
CA PRO A 88 16.83 -20.70 -11.28
C PRO A 88 17.01 -19.42 -12.12
N HIS A 89 16.67 -19.50 -13.40
CA HIS A 89 16.79 -18.45 -14.42
C HIS A 89 15.46 -17.72 -14.70
N MET A 90 14.67 -17.44 -13.66
CA MET A 90 13.27 -16.96 -13.79
C MET A 90 13.05 -15.65 -14.57
N ILE A 91 14.13 -14.92 -14.89
CA ILE A 91 14.08 -13.68 -15.70
C ILE A 91 14.50 -13.89 -17.16
N GLU A 92 15.19 -14.98 -17.51
CA GLU A 92 15.70 -15.19 -18.87
C GLU A 92 14.59 -15.43 -19.90
N SER A 93 13.43 -15.93 -19.44
CA SER A 93 12.24 -16.13 -20.26
C SER A 93 11.27 -14.94 -20.23
N THR A 94 11.66 -13.82 -19.63
CA THR A 94 10.83 -12.62 -19.48
C THR A 94 11.40 -11.46 -20.28
N THR A 95 10.72 -10.31 -20.24
CA THR A 95 11.14 -9.04 -20.84
C THR A 95 12.06 -8.23 -19.92
N TYR A 96 12.58 -8.83 -18.85
CA TYR A 96 13.49 -8.16 -17.93
C TYR A 96 14.75 -7.68 -18.64
N ASP A 97 15.14 -6.44 -18.39
CA ASP A 97 16.34 -5.83 -18.96
C ASP A 97 17.23 -5.28 -17.84
N PRO A 98 18.45 -5.83 -17.63
CA PRO A 98 19.32 -5.41 -16.54
C PRO A 98 19.81 -3.96 -16.63
N GLU A 99 19.70 -3.30 -17.80
CA GLU A 99 20.07 -1.90 -17.96
C GLU A 99 18.98 -0.93 -17.44
N ASN A 100 17.76 -1.43 -17.23
CA ASN A 100 16.62 -0.61 -16.78
C ASN A 100 16.49 -0.59 -15.25
N PRO A 101 16.15 0.56 -14.63
CA PRO A 101 15.94 0.65 -13.19
C PRO A 101 14.82 -0.27 -12.68
N ILE A 102 14.96 -0.78 -11.45
CA ILE A 102 14.00 -1.68 -10.83
C ILE A 102 13.07 -0.90 -9.88
N LYS A 103 11.76 -1.03 -10.09
CA LYS A 103 10.71 -0.51 -9.21
C LYS A 103 9.95 -1.68 -8.58
N VAL A 104 9.98 -1.81 -7.26
CA VAL A 104 9.27 -2.88 -6.54
C VAL A 104 8.04 -2.28 -5.86
N ILE A 105 6.84 -2.71 -6.22
CA ILE A 105 5.59 -2.15 -5.69
C ILE A 105 4.92 -3.16 -4.78
N VAL A 106 4.66 -2.77 -3.53
CA VAL A 106 4.07 -3.61 -2.49
C VAL A 106 2.72 -3.03 -2.04
N HIS A 107 1.63 -3.77 -2.28
CA HIS A 107 0.29 -3.34 -1.91
C HIS A 107 0.02 -3.43 -0.40
N GLY A 108 -1.12 -2.88 0.03
CA GLY A 108 -1.56 -2.84 1.41
C GLY A 108 -2.47 -3.99 1.86
N TRP A 109 -3.04 -3.81 3.06
CA TRP A 109 -4.04 -4.69 3.64
C TRP A 109 -5.27 -4.82 2.73
N LEU A 110 -5.77 -6.05 2.54
CA LEU A 110 -6.87 -6.38 1.60
C LEU A 110 -6.62 -6.03 0.13
N GLY A 111 -5.38 -5.66 -0.24
CA GLY A 111 -5.00 -5.31 -1.61
C GLY A 111 -4.63 -6.52 -2.47
N SER A 112 -4.41 -6.27 -3.76
CA SER A 112 -3.87 -7.24 -4.72
C SER A 112 -3.23 -6.52 -5.90
N THR A 113 -2.29 -7.17 -6.58
CA THR A 113 -1.69 -6.65 -7.81
C THR A 113 -2.65 -6.66 -8.99
N GLN A 114 -3.69 -7.50 -8.94
CA GLN A 114 -4.67 -7.69 -10.02
C GLN A 114 -5.82 -6.66 -9.97
N GLU A 115 -5.82 -5.76 -8.99
CA GLU A 115 -6.82 -4.72 -8.87
C GLU A 115 -6.57 -3.61 -9.90
N LYS A 116 -7.53 -3.39 -10.81
CA LYS A 116 -7.42 -2.39 -11.90
C LYS A 116 -7.23 -0.96 -11.41
N SER A 117 -7.78 -0.66 -10.22
CA SER A 117 -7.68 0.63 -9.54
C SER A 117 -6.80 0.54 -8.29
N GLY A 118 -5.88 -0.43 -8.25
CA GLY A 118 -4.94 -0.61 -7.16
C GLY A 118 -3.60 0.08 -7.41
N VAL A 119 -2.78 0.14 -6.35
CA VAL A 119 -1.44 0.74 -6.37
C VAL A 119 -0.53 0.20 -7.48
N CYS A 120 -0.57 -1.10 -7.79
CA CYS A 120 0.23 -1.67 -8.88
C CYS A 120 -0.21 -1.11 -10.24
N SER A 121 -1.50 -1.25 -10.58
CA SER A 121 -2.05 -0.86 -11.88
C SER A 121 -1.83 0.61 -12.23
N TYR A 122 -2.02 1.54 -11.28
CA TYR A 122 -1.81 2.97 -11.53
C TYR A 122 -0.34 3.30 -11.80
N ASN A 123 0.56 2.73 -11.01
CA ASN A 123 1.99 3.03 -11.09
C ASN A 123 2.65 2.38 -12.31
N VAL A 124 2.30 1.12 -12.63
CA VAL A 124 2.79 0.44 -13.83
C VAL A 124 2.45 1.26 -15.09
N LYS A 125 1.18 1.67 -15.23
CA LYS A 125 0.75 2.52 -16.35
C LYS A 125 1.54 3.82 -16.42
N SER A 126 1.74 4.47 -15.28
CA SER A 126 2.42 5.77 -15.23
C SER A 126 3.91 5.65 -15.57
N TYR A 127 4.59 4.57 -15.17
CA TYR A 127 5.98 4.34 -15.55
C TYR A 127 6.15 4.09 -17.05
N PHE A 128 5.17 3.47 -17.71
CA PHE A 128 5.21 3.28 -19.17
C PHE A 128 5.19 4.59 -19.96
N GLU A 129 4.62 5.65 -19.40
CA GLU A 129 4.56 6.97 -20.05
C GLU A 129 5.93 7.67 -20.08
N VAL A 130 6.84 7.36 -19.14
CA VAL A 130 8.05 8.18 -18.95
C VAL A 130 9.37 7.46 -19.22
N GLY A 131 9.39 6.13 -19.30
CA GLY A 131 10.65 5.43 -19.57
C GLY A 131 10.55 3.91 -19.56
N ASN A 132 11.70 3.28 -19.71
CA ASN A 132 11.85 1.83 -19.60
C ASN A 132 12.23 1.49 -18.16
N TYR A 133 11.44 0.61 -17.54
CA TYR A 133 11.62 0.18 -16.15
C TYR A 133 11.30 -1.31 -16.03
N ASN A 134 11.95 -1.97 -15.08
CA ASN A 134 11.53 -3.27 -14.58
C ASN A 134 10.60 -3.02 -13.38
N VAL A 135 9.28 -3.00 -13.61
CA VAL A 135 8.31 -2.80 -12.52
C VAL A 135 7.84 -4.15 -11.99
N ILE A 136 8.19 -4.47 -10.75
CA ILE A 136 7.85 -5.73 -10.09
C ILE A 136 6.76 -5.46 -9.05
N CYS A 137 5.56 -5.93 -9.31
CA CYS A 137 4.47 -5.89 -8.33
C CYS A 137 4.45 -7.16 -7.46
N VAL A 138 4.45 -6.98 -6.14
CA VAL A 138 4.43 -8.06 -5.16
C VAL A 138 2.99 -8.32 -4.72
N ASP A 139 2.47 -9.49 -5.06
CA ASP A 139 1.14 -9.95 -4.65
C ASP A 139 1.24 -10.84 -3.41
N TRP A 140 0.83 -10.30 -2.27
CA TRP A 140 0.73 -11.01 -0.99
C TRP A 140 -0.72 -11.10 -0.52
N LYS A 141 -1.68 -11.03 -1.46
CA LYS A 141 -3.13 -10.98 -1.19
C LYS A 141 -3.57 -12.02 -0.18
N GLN A 142 -3.15 -13.28 -0.32
CA GLN A 142 -3.55 -14.38 0.55
C GLN A 142 -3.25 -14.08 2.04
N TYR A 143 -2.09 -13.54 2.36
CA TYR A 143 -1.78 -13.11 3.73
C TYR A 143 -2.62 -11.91 4.18
N SER A 144 -2.96 -11.01 3.25
CA SER A 144 -3.72 -9.80 3.53
C SER A 144 -5.23 -10.01 3.63
N THR A 145 -5.77 -11.12 3.12
CA THR A 145 -7.21 -11.44 3.09
C THR A 145 -7.60 -12.61 3.97
N ASP A 146 -6.72 -13.62 4.09
CA ASP A 146 -7.09 -14.90 4.70
C ASP A 146 -6.68 -14.98 6.17
N LEU A 147 -5.78 -14.08 6.61
CA LEU A 147 -5.31 -13.99 7.99
C LEU A 147 -5.92 -12.80 8.71
N SER A 148 -5.82 -12.74 10.04
CA SER A 148 -6.16 -11.53 10.79
C SER A 148 -5.10 -10.44 10.60
N TYR A 149 -5.48 -9.17 10.78
CA TYR A 149 -4.56 -8.03 10.64
C TYR A 149 -3.30 -8.17 11.50
N ALA A 150 -3.45 -8.66 12.73
CA ALA A 150 -2.35 -8.88 13.67
C ALA A 150 -1.37 -9.96 13.17
N VAL A 151 -1.90 -11.04 12.59
CA VAL A 151 -1.08 -12.11 12.02
C VAL A 151 -0.40 -11.63 10.74
N ALA A 152 -1.10 -10.90 9.87
CA ALA A 152 -0.52 -10.31 8.66
C ALA A 152 0.61 -9.33 9.00
N LYS A 153 0.44 -8.47 10.01
CA LYS A 153 1.52 -7.63 10.54
C LYS A 153 2.73 -8.47 10.95
N LYS A 154 2.55 -9.55 11.71
CA LYS A 154 3.67 -10.45 12.08
C LYS A 154 4.32 -11.10 10.85
N ARG A 155 3.53 -11.43 9.81
CA ARG A 155 4.00 -12.03 8.56
C ARG A 155 4.74 -11.05 7.63
N SER A 156 4.55 -9.75 7.78
CA SER A 156 5.23 -8.70 6.99
C SER A 156 6.76 -8.90 6.91
N LYS A 157 7.42 -9.25 8.04
CA LYS A 157 8.85 -9.55 8.09
C LYS A 157 9.25 -10.73 7.21
N TYR A 158 8.44 -11.79 7.19
CA TYR A 158 8.69 -12.97 6.38
C TYR A 158 8.43 -12.72 4.89
N ILE A 159 7.43 -11.90 4.57
CA ILE A 159 7.17 -11.44 3.20
C ILE A 159 8.37 -10.62 2.71
N ALA A 160 8.90 -9.71 3.52
CA ALA A 160 10.08 -8.93 3.17
C ALA A 160 11.33 -9.79 2.92
N LEU A 161 11.61 -10.78 3.77
CA LEU A 161 12.70 -11.75 3.55
C LEU A 161 12.52 -12.53 2.24
N ASP A 162 11.29 -12.82 1.86
CA ASP A 162 10.97 -13.49 0.62
C ASP A 162 11.22 -12.58 -0.59
N ILE A 163 10.81 -11.31 -0.51
CA ILE A 163 11.10 -10.28 -1.52
C ILE A 163 12.61 -10.14 -1.72
N VAL A 164 13.38 -10.01 -0.63
CA VAL A 164 14.85 -9.92 -0.70
C VAL A 164 15.45 -11.13 -1.43
N LYS A 165 15.02 -12.35 -1.12
CA LYS A 165 15.51 -13.55 -1.82
C LYS A 165 15.21 -13.53 -3.31
N VAL A 166 14.05 -13.03 -3.72
CA VAL A 166 13.68 -12.88 -5.13
C VAL A 166 14.54 -11.81 -5.79
N LEU A 167 14.70 -10.65 -5.17
CA LEU A 167 15.51 -9.55 -5.71
C LEU A 167 16.98 -9.95 -5.88
N LEU A 168 17.57 -10.61 -4.87
CA LEU A 168 18.95 -11.12 -4.96
C LEU A 168 19.13 -12.10 -6.13
N ARG A 169 18.11 -12.91 -6.44
CA ARG A 169 18.15 -13.82 -7.61
C ARG A 169 18.05 -13.07 -8.93
N ILE A 170 17.15 -12.09 -9.03
CA ILE A 170 17.00 -11.25 -10.24
C ILE A 170 18.30 -10.52 -10.55
N THR A 171 18.97 -10.03 -9.51
CA THR A 171 20.25 -9.33 -9.65
C THR A 171 21.43 -10.29 -9.67
N ASN A 172 21.28 -11.58 -9.97
CA ASN A 172 22.38 -12.57 -10.06
C ASN A 172 23.32 -12.61 -8.83
N ASN A 173 22.79 -12.44 -7.62
CA ASN A 173 23.55 -12.29 -6.37
C ASN A 173 24.62 -11.20 -6.45
N MET A 174 24.34 -10.13 -7.19
CA MET A 174 25.21 -8.96 -7.33
C MET A 174 25.74 -8.47 -5.97
N THR A 175 27.00 -8.03 -5.98
CA THR A 175 27.68 -7.44 -4.84
C THR A 175 27.05 -6.09 -4.46
N MET A 176 27.31 -5.62 -3.23
CA MET A 176 26.93 -4.27 -2.77
C MET A 176 27.30 -3.20 -3.82
N GLY A 177 26.33 -2.37 -4.22
CA GLY A 177 26.47 -1.35 -5.28
C GLY A 177 25.58 -1.55 -6.52
N CYS A 178 24.92 -2.71 -6.65
CA CYS A 178 23.93 -2.93 -7.72
C CYS A 178 22.49 -2.54 -7.33
N TYR A 179 22.28 -2.08 -6.09
CA TYR A 179 20.98 -1.59 -5.60
C TYR A 179 20.82 -0.09 -5.78
N ASP A 180 21.82 0.60 -6.34
CA ASP A 180 21.89 2.06 -6.46
C ASP A 180 20.76 2.66 -7.33
N THR A 181 20.00 1.81 -8.04
CA THR A 181 18.83 2.20 -8.83
C THR A 181 17.53 1.53 -8.40
N MET A 182 17.57 0.72 -7.33
CA MET A 182 16.43 -0.03 -6.84
C MET A 182 15.54 0.82 -5.95
N HIS A 183 14.27 0.93 -6.31
CA HIS A 183 13.27 1.69 -5.58
C HIS A 183 12.14 0.77 -5.10
N VAL A 184 11.95 0.64 -3.78
CA VAL A 184 10.81 -0.09 -3.20
C VAL A 184 9.72 0.88 -2.77
N ILE A 185 8.51 0.70 -3.29
CA ILE A 185 7.35 1.56 -3.07
C ILE A 185 6.29 0.74 -2.37
N GLY A 186 5.90 1.13 -1.16
CA GLY A 186 4.94 0.38 -0.36
C GLY A 186 3.75 1.23 0.05
N HIS A 187 2.54 0.73 -0.16
CA HIS A 187 1.30 1.38 0.31
C HIS A 187 0.78 0.75 1.60
N SER A 188 0.32 1.55 2.56
CA SER A 188 -0.31 1.06 3.79
C SER A 188 0.61 0.10 4.56
N MET A 189 0.16 -1.12 4.86
CA MET A 189 1.01 -2.18 5.44
C MET A 189 2.21 -2.53 4.54
N GLY A 190 2.06 -2.38 3.22
CA GLY A 190 3.14 -2.54 2.24
C GLY A 190 4.30 -1.58 2.45
N ALA A 191 4.07 -0.38 3.00
CA ALA A 191 5.15 0.55 3.36
C ALA A 191 6.07 -0.04 4.44
N HIS A 192 5.51 -0.77 5.40
CA HIS A 192 6.29 -1.44 6.45
C HIS A 192 6.95 -2.71 5.93
N ILE A 193 6.33 -3.43 4.99
CA ILE A 193 6.99 -4.52 4.26
C ILE A 193 8.21 -3.96 3.51
N ALA A 194 8.09 -2.81 2.83
CA ALA A 194 9.20 -2.14 2.16
C ALA A 194 10.32 -1.76 3.14
N GLY A 195 9.98 -1.22 4.32
CA GLY A 195 10.97 -0.97 5.39
C GLY A 195 11.69 -2.24 5.84
N HIS A 196 10.97 -3.35 6.00
CA HIS A 196 11.58 -4.64 6.30
C HIS A 196 12.45 -5.19 5.17
N VAL A 197 12.15 -4.88 3.89
CA VAL A 197 13.02 -5.21 2.76
C VAL A 197 14.34 -4.46 2.90
N GLY A 198 14.30 -3.14 3.13
CA GLY A 198 15.47 -2.30 3.34
C GLY A 198 16.39 -2.78 4.49
N LYS A 199 15.81 -3.12 5.64
CA LYS A 199 16.54 -3.72 6.78
C LYS A 199 17.30 -5.01 6.44
N ASN A 200 16.83 -5.76 5.45
CA ASN A 200 17.42 -7.03 5.00
C ASN A 200 18.18 -6.89 3.67
N LEU A 201 18.28 -5.67 3.13
CA LEU A 201 19.01 -5.35 1.91
C LEU A 201 19.83 -4.07 2.11
N PRO A 202 20.96 -4.15 2.86
CA PRO A 202 21.77 -2.98 3.17
C PRO A 202 22.24 -2.26 1.90
N GLY A 203 22.12 -0.93 1.89
CA GLY A 203 22.46 -0.10 0.74
C GLY A 203 21.36 0.03 -0.31
N LEU A 204 20.12 -0.38 0.01
CA LEU A 204 18.96 -0.10 -0.83
C LEU A 204 18.87 1.41 -1.13
N ASP A 205 18.73 1.76 -2.40
CA ASP A 205 18.77 3.16 -2.85
C ASP A 205 17.60 3.98 -2.31
N ARG A 206 16.37 3.53 -2.52
CA ARG A 206 15.19 4.29 -2.12
C ARG A 206 14.03 3.45 -1.62
N ILE A 207 13.34 3.95 -0.60
CA ILE A 207 11.99 3.52 -0.24
C ILE A 207 11.02 4.71 -0.32
N THR A 208 9.88 4.53 -0.98
CA THR A 208 8.72 5.42 -0.83
C THR A 208 7.63 4.75 0.01
N GLY A 209 7.22 5.38 1.11
CA GLY A 209 6.06 4.99 1.92
C GLY A 209 4.80 5.76 1.50
N LEU A 210 3.83 5.07 0.92
CA LEU A 210 2.53 5.65 0.52
C LEU A 210 1.50 5.42 1.63
N ASP A 211 1.23 6.46 2.40
CA ASP A 211 0.37 6.49 3.59
C ASP A 211 0.58 5.27 4.51
N PRO A 212 1.76 5.13 5.14
CA PRO A 212 2.12 3.95 5.93
C PRO A 212 1.09 3.65 7.03
N ALA A 213 0.70 2.39 7.19
CA ALA A 213 -0.41 2.02 8.06
C ALA A 213 -0.19 2.38 9.54
N LYS A 214 -1.18 3.01 10.17
CA LYS A 214 -1.17 3.31 11.61
C LYS A 214 -1.52 2.12 12.52
N PRO A 215 -2.59 1.34 12.26
CA PRO A 215 -3.06 0.33 13.20
C PRO A 215 -1.95 -0.65 13.58
N MET A 216 -1.73 -0.83 14.89
CA MET A 216 -0.65 -1.63 15.46
C MET A 216 0.79 -1.16 15.18
N TYR A 217 1.07 -0.18 14.32
CA TYR A 217 2.41 0.34 14.03
C TYR A 217 2.73 1.67 14.75
N GLU A 218 1.73 2.41 15.20
CA GLU A 218 1.90 3.72 15.85
C GLU A 218 2.90 3.71 17.03
N LYS A 219 2.85 2.65 17.84
CA LYS A 219 3.77 2.44 18.98
C LYS A 219 4.98 1.56 18.64
N SER A 220 5.11 1.09 17.40
CA SER A 220 6.24 0.25 16.98
C SER A 220 7.51 1.09 16.81
N GLY A 221 8.64 0.53 17.25
CA GLY A 221 9.97 1.11 17.06
C GLY A 221 10.51 0.91 15.65
N PRO A 222 11.66 1.52 15.30
CA PRO A 222 12.28 1.43 13.98
C PRO A 222 12.44 -0.01 13.45
N ASP A 223 12.74 -0.98 14.32
CA ASP A 223 12.91 -2.39 13.93
C ASP A 223 11.63 -3.07 13.41
N ASP A 224 10.47 -2.55 13.77
CA ASP A 224 9.15 -3.16 13.57
C ASP A 224 8.24 -2.40 12.59
N ARG A 225 8.74 -1.32 11.96
CA ARG A 225 8.02 -0.54 10.94
C ARG A 225 9.00 0.11 9.96
N LEU A 226 8.47 0.87 9.00
CA LEU A 226 9.27 1.73 8.14
C LEU A 226 9.97 2.81 8.98
N ASP A 227 11.24 3.05 8.69
CA ASP A 227 12.08 4.07 9.31
C ASP A 227 13.04 4.69 8.28
N MET A 228 13.51 5.91 8.53
CA MET A 228 14.42 6.62 7.64
C MET A 228 15.71 5.86 7.36
N ASN A 229 16.16 5.02 8.29
CA ASN A 229 17.41 4.25 8.16
C ASN A 229 17.28 2.99 7.26
N ASP A 230 16.09 2.71 6.73
CA ASP A 230 15.84 1.48 5.96
C ASP A 230 16.38 1.55 4.52
N ALA A 231 16.73 2.73 4.02
CA ALA A 231 17.35 2.92 2.71
C ALA A 231 18.24 4.17 2.73
N ASN A 232 19.07 4.36 1.70
CA ASN A 232 19.87 5.57 1.53
C ASN A 232 18.99 6.82 1.45
N TYR A 233 17.76 6.67 0.95
CA TYR A 233 16.75 7.71 0.94
C TYR A 233 15.35 7.12 1.18
N VAL A 234 14.57 7.78 2.04
CA VAL A 234 13.23 7.35 2.42
C VAL A 234 12.31 8.56 2.38
N ASP A 235 11.33 8.55 1.50
CA ASP A 235 10.30 9.57 1.43
C ASP A 235 8.91 8.99 1.70
N VAL A 236 8.07 9.77 2.37
CA VAL A 236 6.78 9.30 2.86
C VAL A 236 5.69 10.30 2.47
N MET A 237 4.57 9.79 1.97
CA MET A 237 3.40 10.60 1.66
C MET A 237 2.27 10.27 2.62
N HIS A 238 1.83 11.25 3.40
CA HIS A 238 0.74 11.13 4.36
C HIS A 238 -0.53 11.71 3.76
N THR A 239 -1.53 10.88 3.52
CA THR A 239 -2.81 11.30 2.92
C THR A 239 -4.01 11.01 3.81
N ASN A 240 -3.88 10.09 4.77
CA ASN A 240 -4.88 9.83 5.81
C ASN A 240 -4.25 9.71 7.20
N ALA A 241 -3.31 10.61 7.49
CA ALA A 241 -2.60 10.71 8.76
C ALA A 241 -3.56 10.82 9.96
N GLY A 242 -3.33 9.97 10.96
CA GLY A 242 -4.09 9.93 12.21
C GLY A 242 -5.30 8.99 12.18
N GLN A 243 -5.75 8.57 11.00
CA GLN A 243 -6.77 7.56 10.78
C GLN A 243 -6.12 6.24 10.34
N ASN A 244 -6.13 5.91 9.04
CA ASN A 244 -5.50 4.71 8.53
C ASN A 244 -3.98 4.86 8.36
N GLY A 245 -3.50 6.07 8.09
CA GLY A 245 -2.09 6.40 7.92
C GLY A 245 -1.45 6.90 9.22
N LEU A 246 -0.15 6.64 9.40
CA LEU A 246 0.64 7.19 10.48
C LEU A 246 0.66 8.71 10.42
N ASN A 247 0.51 9.36 11.56
CA ASN A 247 0.66 10.82 11.66
C ASN A 247 2.13 11.25 11.81
N LYS A 248 2.94 10.37 12.40
CA LYS A 248 4.35 10.61 12.68
C LYS A 248 5.15 10.66 11.37
N SER A 249 6.06 11.63 11.27
CA SER A 249 7.11 11.66 10.23
C SER A 249 8.14 10.56 10.51
N ILE A 250 8.41 9.74 9.50
CA ILE A 250 9.22 8.52 9.62
C ILE A 250 10.24 8.35 8.48
N GLY A 251 10.32 9.31 7.54
CA GLY A 251 11.30 9.32 6.46
C GLY A 251 12.37 10.40 6.65
N HIS A 252 13.23 10.52 5.64
CA HIS A 252 14.06 11.70 5.44
C HIS A 252 13.18 12.90 5.04
N MET A 253 12.18 12.65 4.20
CA MET A 253 11.19 13.64 3.80
C MET A 253 9.77 13.10 3.93
N ASP A 254 8.94 13.85 4.65
CA ASP A 254 7.54 13.49 4.87
C ASP A 254 6.64 14.57 4.27
N TYR A 255 5.85 14.18 3.28
CA TYR A 255 4.95 15.04 2.52
C TYR A 255 3.52 14.89 3.03
N TYR A 256 2.87 16.02 3.31
CA TYR A 256 1.49 16.08 3.81
C TYR A 256 0.62 16.90 2.84
N PRO A 257 0.26 16.34 1.67
CA PRO A 257 -0.64 17.01 0.73
C PRO A 257 -1.99 17.31 1.38
N ASN A 258 -2.48 18.53 1.16
CA ASN A 258 -3.74 19.04 1.70
C ASN A 258 -3.83 18.91 3.24
N GLY A 259 -2.69 19.08 3.92
CA GLY A 259 -2.54 18.89 5.37
C GLY A 259 -2.43 17.44 5.83
N GLY A 260 -2.57 16.47 4.92
CA GLY A 260 -2.23 15.06 5.10
C GLY A 260 -3.26 14.16 5.79
N SER A 261 -4.38 14.70 6.31
CA SER A 261 -5.42 13.89 6.97
C SER A 261 -6.61 13.54 6.08
N LYS A 262 -7.08 14.49 5.27
CA LYS A 262 -8.27 14.32 4.42
C LYS A 262 -8.03 14.94 3.05
N GLN A 263 -8.30 14.17 2.01
CA GLN A 263 -7.95 14.58 0.66
C GLN A 263 -9.17 15.12 -0.12
N PRO A 264 -8.96 16.10 -1.03
CA PRO A 264 -10.00 16.56 -1.94
C PRO A 264 -10.65 15.40 -2.72
N GLY A 265 -11.98 15.47 -2.87
CA GLY A 265 -12.78 14.43 -3.53
C GLY A 265 -13.20 13.26 -2.63
N CYS A 266 -12.66 13.13 -1.42
CA CYS A 266 -13.07 12.09 -0.47
C CYS A 266 -14.21 12.58 0.46
N VAL A 267 -15.45 12.19 0.14
CA VAL A 267 -16.65 12.62 0.87
C VAL A 267 -16.92 11.70 2.06
N GLU A 268 -17.13 12.27 3.26
CA GLU A 268 -17.22 11.53 4.53
C GLU A 268 -18.33 10.48 4.62
N ARG A 269 -19.39 10.61 3.81
CA ARG A 269 -20.52 9.64 3.83
C ARG A 269 -20.28 8.41 2.96
N SER A 270 -19.39 8.49 1.98
CA SER A 270 -19.02 7.38 1.09
C SER A 270 -17.68 6.74 1.46
N ASP A 271 -16.92 7.38 2.33
CA ASP A 271 -15.63 6.88 2.79
C ASP A 271 -15.86 5.83 3.89
N LYS A 272 -15.60 4.55 3.61
CA LYS A 272 -15.25 3.60 4.68
C LYS A 272 -14.12 4.28 5.46
N PRO A 273 -14.14 4.37 6.81
CA PRO A 273 -13.43 5.42 7.55
C PRO A 273 -12.00 5.66 7.03
N GLY A 274 -11.83 6.71 6.23
CA GLY A 274 -10.55 7.17 5.66
C GLY A 274 -9.99 6.43 4.43
N ALA A 275 -10.67 5.43 3.86
CA ALA A 275 -10.14 4.57 2.79
C ALA A 275 -9.83 5.34 1.48
N CYS A 276 -10.70 6.25 1.06
CA CYS A 276 -10.48 7.12 -0.09
C CYS A 276 -9.24 7.99 0.11
N SER A 277 -9.14 8.65 1.27
CA SER A 277 -7.98 9.48 1.59
C SER A 277 -6.70 8.63 1.70
N HIS A 278 -6.81 7.39 2.17
CA HIS A 278 -5.69 6.44 2.27
C HIS A 278 -5.17 6.01 0.89
N CYS A 279 -6.08 5.83 -0.08
CA CYS A 279 -5.75 5.47 -1.46
C CYS A 279 -5.16 6.63 -2.28
N ARG A 280 -5.49 7.89 -1.93
CA ARG A 280 -4.97 9.08 -2.62
C ARG A 280 -3.45 9.15 -2.67
N SER A 281 -2.74 8.56 -1.71
CA SER A 281 -1.27 8.49 -1.70
C SER A 281 -0.70 7.88 -2.99
N TYR A 282 -1.24 6.74 -3.45
CA TYR A 282 -0.78 6.13 -4.70
C TYR A 282 -1.39 6.77 -5.96
N HIS A 283 -2.50 7.51 -5.85
CA HIS A 283 -2.99 8.33 -6.97
C HIS A 283 -2.06 9.51 -7.22
N TYR A 284 -1.69 10.25 -6.17
CA TYR A 284 -0.75 11.36 -6.29
C TYR A 284 0.63 10.89 -6.72
N TYR A 285 1.13 9.79 -6.13
CA TYR A 285 2.41 9.25 -6.53
C TYR A 285 2.41 8.82 -8.02
N SER A 286 1.39 8.10 -8.49
CA SER A 286 1.33 7.68 -9.89
C SER A 286 1.24 8.87 -10.86
N HIS A 287 0.44 9.89 -10.54
CA HIS A 287 0.38 11.12 -11.33
C HIS A 287 1.71 11.91 -11.32
N SER A 288 2.45 11.90 -10.20
CA SER A 288 3.76 12.56 -10.10
C SER A 288 4.82 11.97 -11.03
N ILE A 289 4.64 10.73 -11.48
CA ILE A 289 5.58 10.06 -12.40
C ILE A 289 5.59 10.74 -13.78
N TRP A 290 4.49 11.30 -14.25
CA TRP A 290 4.44 11.96 -15.57
C TRP A 290 4.06 13.46 -15.51
N SER A 291 3.53 13.95 -14.38
CA SER A 291 3.23 15.37 -14.15
C SER A 291 3.91 15.90 -12.88
N ARG A 292 5.24 15.81 -12.83
CA ARG A 292 6.02 16.12 -11.62
C ARG A 292 5.87 17.57 -11.13
N ASP A 293 5.71 18.51 -12.05
CA ASP A 293 5.71 19.95 -11.75
C ASP A 293 4.42 20.38 -11.02
N ASP A 294 3.39 19.52 -10.99
CA ASP A 294 2.17 19.72 -10.19
C ASP A 294 2.37 19.43 -8.70
N TYR A 295 3.50 18.85 -8.32
CA TYR A 295 3.76 18.34 -6.96
C TYR A 295 4.88 19.08 -6.23
N VAL A 296 5.04 20.38 -6.47
CA VAL A 296 5.99 21.22 -5.74
C VAL A 296 5.53 21.43 -4.31
N ALA A 297 6.26 20.85 -3.36
CA ALA A 297 6.02 20.95 -1.93
C ALA A 297 7.01 21.89 -1.24
N TYR A 298 6.53 22.55 -0.19
CA TYR A 298 7.26 23.56 0.56
C TYR A 298 7.58 23.05 1.95
N ARG A 299 8.84 23.14 2.35
CA ARG A 299 9.25 22.81 3.71
C ARG A 299 8.60 23.80 4.67
N CYS A 300 7.83 23.32 5.63
CA CYS A 300 7.10 24.19 6.54
C CYS A 300 6.91 23.53 7.92
N PRO A 301 6.86 24.30 9.03
CA PRO A 301 6.66 23.71 10.36
C PRO A 301 5.27 23.11 10.55
N SER A 302 4.25 23.64 9.86
CA SER A 302 2.87 23.16 9.97
C SER A 302 2.05 23.50 8.73
N TRP A 303 0.93 22.80 8.57
CA TRP A 303 -0.08 23.10 7.55
C TRP A 303 -0.63 24.53 7.68
N ALA A 304 -0.85 25.00 8.90
CA ALA A 304 -1.37 26.35 9.16
C ALA A 304 -0.36 27.45 8.77
N ASP A 305 0.94 27.19 8.90
CA ASP A 305 1.98 28.10 8.42
C ASP A 305 2.05 28.10 6.89
N PHE A 306 1.88 26.93 6.26
CA PHE A 306 1.82 26.79 4.81
C PHE A 306 0.63 27.57 4.22
N GLN A 307 -0.57 27.39 4.76
CA GLN A 307 -1.79 28.09 4.31
C GLN A 307 -1.74 29.61 4.55
N ALA A 308 -0.91 30.06 5.49
CA ALA A 308 -0.69 31.48 5.77
C ALA A 308 0.48 32.08 4.98
N ASP A 309 0.96 31.38 3.94
CA ASP A 309 2.09 31.79 3.07
C ASP A 309 3.39 32.09 3.82
N ARG A 310 3.60 31.50 5.00
CA ARG A 310 4.80 31.77 5.83
C ARG A 310 6.05 31.03 5.37
N CYS A 311 5.91 30.10 4.43
CA CYS A 311 6.97 29.22 3.95
C CYS A 311 7.30 29.42 2.45
N VAL A 312 6.85 30.51 1.83
CA VAL A 312 7.04 30.77 0.37
C VAL A 312 8.51 30.81 -0.07
N ASN A 313 9.40 31.26 0.83
CA ASN A 313 10.85 31.34 0.60
C ASN A 313 11.62 30.15 1.19
N ALA A 314 10.93 29.16 1.73
CA ALA A 314 11.55 27.95 2.28
C ALA A 314 12.06 27.05 1.16
N SER A 315 12.85 26.04 1.54
CA SER A 315 13.28 24.97 0.63
C SER A 315 12.06 24.28 0.01
N LYS A 316 12.17 23.97 -1.28
CA LYS A 316 11.13 23.27 -2.05
C LYS A 316 11.65 21.93 -2.52
N ASN A 317 10.75 20.97 -2.62
CA ASN A 317 11.02 19.68 -3.24
C ASN A 317 9.81 19.21 -4.05
N LEU A 318 9.99 18.20 -4.90
CA LEU A 318 8.90 17.52 -5.58
C LEU A 318 8.41 16.36 -4.72
N MET A 319 7.11 16.30 -4.45
CA MET A 319 6.49 15.13 -3.85
C MET A 319 6.34 14.02 -4.91
N GLY A 320 6.76 12.79 -4.59
CA GLY A 320 6.57 11.62 -5.45
C GLY A 320 7.84 11.16 -6.18
N GLU A 321 7.72 10.62 -7.40
CA GLU A 321 8.82 9.90 -8.07
C GLU A 321 10.09 10.73 -8.24
N PHE A 322 9.97 12.03 -8.50
CA PHE A 322 11.12 12.92 -8.75
C PHE A 322 11.59 13.73 -7.53
N ALA A 323 11.30 13.28 -6.31
CA ALA A 323 11.83 13.91 -5.10
C ALA A 323 13.37 14.06 -5.17
N ASP A 324 13.85 15.30 -5.01
CA ASP A 324 15.26 15.66 -5.03
C ASP A 324 15.90 15.32 -3.68
N ARG A 325 16.73 14.27 -3.69
CA ARG A 325 17.36 13.69 -2.51
C ARG A 325 18.51 14.54 -1.96
N THR A 326 18.89 15.60 -2.66
CA THR A 326 19.93 16.55 -2.21
C THR A 326 19.36 17.67 -1.35
N LYS A 327 18.04 17.76 -1.22
CA LYS A 327 17.36 18.75 -0.37
C LYS A 327 17.36 18.33 1.09
N ASP A 328 17.10 19.31 1.95
CA ASP A 328 17.08 19.11 3.39
C ASP A 328 15.96 18.16 3.83
N ASP A 329 16.28 17.32 4.81
CA ASP A 329 15.28 16.52 5.52
C ASP A 329 14.18 17.40 6.15
N GLY A 330 13.00 16.81 6.30
CA GLY A 330 11.92 17.36 7.10
C GLY A 330 10.53 17.21 6.50
N VAL A 331 9.65 18.11 6.94
CA VAL A 331 8.21 18.06 6.66
C VAL A 331 7.86 19.06 5.56
N TYR A 332 7.13 18.57 4.56
CA TYR A 332 6.76 19.31 3.37
C TYR A 332 5.24 19.32 3.16
N PHE A 333 4.72 20.45 2.72
CA PHE A 333 3.29 20.66 2.49
C PHE A 333 3.03 21.21 1.08
N LEU A 334 1.88 20.86 0.52
CA LEU A 334 1.37 21.32 -0.76
C LEU A 334 -0.14 21.12 -0.81
N GLU A 335 -0.82 21.88 -1.65
CA GLU A 335 -2.16 21.53 -2.12
C GLU A 335 -2.01 20.55 -3.30
N ALA A 336 -2.82 19.49 -3.35
CA ALA A 336 -2.77 18.49 -4.41
C ALA A 336 -4.16 18.01 -4.81
N CYS A 337 -4.44 17.98 -6.12
CA CYS A 337 -5.69 17.50 -6.67
C CYS A 337 -5.42 16.62 -7.90
N VAL A 338 -6.07 15.46 -7.96
CA VAL A 338 -6.08 14.57 -9.12
C VAL A 338 -7.51 14.12 -9.32
N GLN A 339 -7.99 14.19 -10.56
CA GLN A 339 -9.27 13.57 -10.94
C GLN A 339 -9.01 12.09 -11.25
N ASP A 340 -9.83 11.22 -10.67
CA ASP A 340 -9.72 9.76 -10.82
C ASP A 340 -10.19 9.26 -12.18
#